data_AF-A0A7C4UZU4-F1
#
_entry.id   AF-A0A7C4UZU4-F1
#
_cell.length_a   1.000
_cell.length_b   1.000
_cell.length_c   1.000
_cell.angle_alpha   90.00
_cell.angle_beta   90.00
_cell.angle_gamma   90.00
#
_symmetry.space_group_name_H-M   'P 1'
#
loop_
_entity.id
_entity.type
_entity.pdbx_description
1 polymer ?
#
loop_
_entity_poly.entity_id
_entity_poly.type
_entity_poly.pdbx_seq_one_letter_code
_entity_poly.pdbx_strand_id
1 'polypeptide(L)'
;MVSANAQATRFWDYETARGAVACGIAGSHSSSPKVPLGRPITYVWAEKKSLYAILEGIRMGRTFMSSGPDGPQLFFFADTLADDKIDVGIGGIVPLDLDIRFIAVVKRAKGKKLEVLFNGLPIVAKIIESDDFTFRFTDKPTRSGAYRLRVVGPPTSPQGFGDIEVFAMTSPIYAQNITKEILWRLPKFDPKKAWIEIKPSEEKEVQLPEN
;
A
#
# COMPACT_ATOMS: atom_id res chain seq x y z
N MET A 1 -14.23 8.21 21.00
CA MET A 1 -14.71 8.97 19.80
C MET A 1 -13.64 8.83 18.71
N VAL A 2 -13.84 9.22 17.44
CA VAL A 2 -12.82 8.99 16.37
C VAL A 2 -12.49 10.32 15.69
N SER A 3 -11.20 10.61 15.48
CA SER A 3 -10.72 11.86 14.89
C SER A 3 -11.19 12.03 13.44
N ALA A 4 -11.18 13.28 12.96
CA ALA A 4 -11.59 13.58 11.58
C ALA A 4 -10.74 12.82 10.55
N ASN A 5 -9.42 12.71 10.77
CA ASN A 5 -8.57 11.91 9.88
C ASN A 5 -8.83 10.41 10.01
N ALA A 6 -9.15 9.89 11.20
CA ALA A 6 -9.50 8.50 11.37
C ALA A 6 -10.87 8.17 10.72
N GLN A 7 -11.85 9.09 10.76
CA GLN A 7 -13.10 8.97 10.00
C GLN A 7 -12.84 8.94 8.49
N ALA A 8 -12.01 9.86 7.98
CA ALA A 8 -11.61 9.86 6.57
C ALA A 8 -10.95 8.53 6.18
N THR A 9 -10.08 7.97 7.04
CA THR A 9 -9.47 6.67 6.74
C THR A 9 -10.46 5.51 6.69
N ARG A 10 -11.57 5.55 7.45
CA ARG A 10 -12.63 4.53 7.36
C ARG A 10 -13.34 4.58 6.01
N PHE A 11 -13.57 5.77 5.47
CA PHE A 11 -14.09 5.92 4.11
C PHE A 11 -13.13 5.28 3.10
N TRP A 12 -11.83 5.59 3.19
CA TRP A 12 -10.81 4.98 2.35
C TRP A 12 -10.78 3.44 2.45
N ASP A 13 -10.83 2.92 3.67
CA ASP A 13 -10.86 1.48 3.94
C ASP A 13 -12.07 0.82 3.28
N TYR A 14 -13.24 1.45 3.41
CA TYR A 14 -14.48 0.99 2.79
C TYR A 14 -14.42 1.00 1.25
N GLU A 15 -13.98 2.10 0.64
CA GLU A 15 -13.89 2.21 -0.82
C GLU A 15 -12.89 1.23 -1.42
N THR A 16 -11.70 1.13 -0.81
CA THR A 16 -10.66 0.23 -1.29
C THR A 16 -11.09 -1.24 -1.17
N ALA A 17 -11.81 -1.60 -0.10
CA ALA A 17 -12.38 -2.94 0.05
C ALA A 17 -13.43 -3.29 -1.02
N ARG A 18 -14.09 -2.29 -1.63
CA ARG A 18 -15.01 -2.49 -2.77
C ARG A 18 -14.31 -2.51 -4.13
N GLY A 19 -12.98 -2.48 -4.14
CA GLY A 19 -12.18 -2.52 -5.38
C GLY A 19 -11.92 -1.14 -5.99
N ALA A 20 -12.16 -0.05 -5.26
CA ALA A 20 -11.76 1.28 -5.73
C ALA A 20 -10.24 1.33 -5.88
N VAL A 21 -9.79 1.68 -7.08
CA VAL A 21 -8.38 1.97 -7.37
C VAL A 21 -8.19 3.47 -7.23
N ALA A 22 -7.73 3.91 -6.07
CA ALA A 22 -7.65 5.33 -5.74
C ALA A 22 -6.28 5.72 -5.18
N CYS A 23 -5.87 6.95 -5.47
CA CYS A 23 -4.63 7.54 -4.99
C CYS A 23 -4.92 8.42 -3.76
N GLY A 24 -4.31 8.09 -2.62
CA GLY A 24 -4.41 8.91 -1.42
C GLY A 24 -3.73 10.26 -1.61
N ILE A 25 -4.47 11.35 -1.39
CA ILE A 25 -3.97 12.73 -1.40
C ILE A 25 -4.45 13.46 -0.14
N ALA A 26 -3.53 14.19 0.47
CA ALA A 26 -3.77 15.10 1.59
C ALA A 26 -3.08 16.44 1.34
N GLY A 27 -3.69 17.52 1.83
CA GLY A 27 -3.14 18.86 1.80
C GLY A 27 -3.64 19.70 2.97
N SER A 28 -2.85 20.69 3.38
CA SER A 28 -3.16 21.56 4.53
C SER A 28 -4.27 22.57 4.29
N HIS A 29 -4.66 22.79 3.03
CA HIS A 29 -5.60 23.84 2.62
C HIS A 29 -5.24 25.21 3.22
N SER A 30 -3.95 25.51 3.34
CA SER A 30 -3.45 26.73 3.96
C SER A 30 -3.87 27.96 3.16
N SER A 31 -4.77 28.75 3.74
CA SER A 31 -5.29 30.01 3.17
C SER A 31 -4.97 31.23 4.02
N SER A 32 -4.27 31.04 5.15
CA SER A 32 -3.77 32.14 5.99
C SER A 32 -2.42 31.79 6.62
N PRO A 33 -1.61 32.77 7.04
CA PRO A 33 -0.33 32.54 7.73
C PRO A 33 -0.45 31.74 9.03
N LYS A 34 -1.65 31.68 9.63
CA LYS A 34 -1.93 30.93 10.86
C LYS A 34 -2.14 29.43 10.63
N VAL A 35 -2.38 29.02 9.38
CA VAL A 35 -2.60 27.60 9.02
C VAL A 35 -1.31 27.04 8.44
N PRO A 36 -0.58 26.16 9.16
CA PRO A 36 0.74 25.71 8.75
C PRO A 36 0.69 24.96 7.41
N LEU A 37 1.59 25.32 6.50
CA LEU A 37 1.70 24.69 5.19
C LEU A 37 2.19 23.23 5.32
N GLY A 38 1.64 22.34 4.50
CA GLY A 38 2.09 20.95 4.41
C GLY A 38 1.74 20.10 5.62
N ARG A 39 0.71 20.47 6.39
CA ARG A 39 0.18 19.68 7.50
C ARG A 39 -1.33 19.45 7.30
N PRO A 40 -1.75 18.34 6.66
CA PRO A 40 -0.95 17.21 6.15
C PRO A 40 -0.27 17.47 4.80
N ILE A 41 0.61 16.55 4.39
CA ILE A 41 1.33 16.56 3.11
C ILE A 41 1.23 15.21 2.38
N THR A 42 1.28 15.26 1.05
CA THR A 42 1.40 14.09 0.18
C THR A 42 2.82 13.98 -0.36
N TYR A 43 3.40 12.79 -0.26
CA TYR A 43 4.63 12.41 -0.94
C TYR A 43 4.27 11.59 -2.17
N VAL A 44 4.88 11.93 -3.30
CA VAL A 44 4.68 11.25 -4.58
C VAL A 44 6.02 10.68 -5.03
N TRP A 45 6.04 9.39 -5.36
CA TRP A 45 7.18 8.82 -6.06
C TRP A 45 7.08 9.18 -7.54
N ALA A 46 8.14 9.78 -8.07
CA ALA A 46 8.25 10.16 -9.48
C ALA A 46 9.69 9.98 -9.94
N GLU A 47 9.90 9.51 -11.18
CA GLU A 47 11.25 9.34 -11.73
C GLU A 47 12.00 10.69 -11.86
N LYS A 48 11.26 11.79 -12.05
CA LYS A 48 11.79 13.15 -12.22
C LYS A 48 10.94 14.16 -11.47
N LYS A 49 11.56 15.28 -11.06
CA LYS A 49 10.84 16.44 -10.50
C LYS A 49 10.23 17.31 -11.61
N SER A 50 9.32 16.73 -12.40
CA SER A 50 8.58 17.44 -13.45
C SER A 50 7.07 17.26 -13.24
N LEU A 51 6.27 18.20 -13.76
CA LEU A 51 4.81 18.13 -13.68
C LEU A 51 4.29 16.78 -14.20
N TYR A 52 4.77 16.35 -15.37
CA TYR A 52 4.34 15.10 -15.99
C TYR A 52 4.64 13.89 -15.10
N ALA A 53 5.88 13.77 -14.60
CA ALA A 53 6.29 12.62 -13.79
C ALA A 53 5.56 12.58 -12.42
N ILE A 54 5.27 13.74 -11.83
CA ILE A 54 4.47 13.83 -10.59
C ILE A 54 3.03 13.39 -10.86
N LEU A 55 2.40 13.90 -11.93
CA LEU A 55 1.04 13.51 -12.29
C LEU A 55 0.93 12.03 -12.63
N GLU A 56 1.95 11.47 -13.28
CA GLU A 56 2.04 10.03 -13.54
C GLU A 56 2.13 9.23 -12.22
N GLY A 57 2.99 9.64 -11.29
CA GLY A 57 3.09 9.02 -9.97
C GLY A 57 1.75 9.04 -9.22
N ILE A 58 1.02 10.16 -9.28
CA ILE A 58 -0.33 10.29 -8.71
C ILE A 58 -1.33 9.36 -9.41
N ARG A 59 -1.36 9.34 -10.75
CA ARG A 59 -2.26 8.47 -11.52
C ARG A 59 -2.03 6.99 -11.22
N MET A 60 -0.77 6.61 -11.00
CA MET A 60 -0.40 5.25 -10.62
C MET A 60 -0.63 4.95 -9.14
N GLY A 61 -1.08 5.90 -8.32
CA GLY A 61 -1.27 5.70 -6.88
C GLY A 61 0.03 5.53 -6.10
N ARG A 62 1.15 6.05 -6.60
CA ARG A 62 2.48 5.94 -5.97
C ARG A 62 2.68 7.02 -4.91
N THR A 63 1.75 7.10 -3.97
CA THR A 63 1.72 8.14 -2.94
C THR A 63 1.63 7.60 -1.52
N PHE A 64 2.16 8.36 -0.59
CA PHE A 64 1.80 8.23 0.82
C PHE A 64 1.52 9.62 1.40
N MET A 65 0.74 9.65 2.46
CA MET A 65 0.37 10.86 3.18
C MET A 65 1.01 10.83 4.56
N SER A 66 1.43 12.01 5.03
CA SER A 66 1.98 12.19 6.37
C SER A 66 1.32 13.40 7.04
N SER A 67 1.29 13.40 8.37
CA SER A 67 0.75 14.48 9.20
C SER A 67 1.51 15.80 9.01
N GLY A 68 2.75 15.74 8.51
CA GLY A 68 3.54 16.92 8.17
C GLY A 68 4.92 16.59 7.60
N PRO A 69 5.75 17.60 7.29
CA PRO A 69 7.12 17.40 6.80
C PRO A 69 8.02 16.68 7.81
N ASP A 70 7.69 16.85 9.09
CA ASP A 70 8.39 16.26 10.24
C ASP A 70 7.71 14.96 10.71
N GLY A 71 6.59 14.58 10.06
CA GLY A 71 5.81 13.40 10.41
C GLY A 71 6.42 12.09 9.90
N PRO A 72 5.72 10.96 10.13
CA PRO A 72 6.19 9.66 9.67
C PRO A 72 6.34 9.58 8.15
N GLN A 73 7.35 8.86 7.68
CA GLN A 73 7.50 8.50 6.27
C GLN A 73 7.27 7.00 6.10
N LEU A 74 6.54 6.63 5.05
CA LEU A 74 6.17 5.24 4.79
C LEU A 74 6.68 4.81 3.42
N PHE A 75 7.34 3.66 3.40
CA PHE A 75 7.67 2.95 2.19
C PHE A 75 7.12 1.53 2.30
N PHE A 76 6.44 1.09 1.25
CA PHE A 76 5.81 -0.22 1.24
C PHE A 76 6.07 -0.90 -0.09
N PHE A 77 6.64 -2.09 -0.01
CA PHE A 77 7.13 -2.87 -1.13
C PHE A 77 6.68 -4.31 -1.02
N ALA A 78 6.66 -5.00 -2.16
CA ALA A 78 6.50 -6.43 -2.27
C ALA A 78 7.60 -7.01 -3.15
N ASP A 79 8.14 -8.13 -2.66
CA ASP A 79 9.02 -9.06 -3.35
C ASP A 79 8.16 -10.29 -3.69
N THR A 80 7.81 -10.40 -4.97
CA THR A 80 6.92 -11.44 -5.50
C THR A 80 7.67 -12.70 -5.90
N LEU A 81 8.98 -12.59 -6.16
CA LEU A 81 9.84 -13.71 -6.56
C LEU A 81 10.63 -14.31 -5.39
N ALA A 82 10.50 -13.73 -4.20
CA ALA A 82 11.24 -14.09 -2.99
C ALA A 82 12.77 -14.05 -3.18
N ASP A 83 13.26 -13.15 -4.05
CA ASP A 83 14.68 -13.04 -4.43
C ASP A 83 15.41 -11.87 -3.74
N ASP A 84 14.79 -11.27 -2.71
CA ASP A 84 15.27 -10.12 -1.96
C ASP A 84 15.38 -8.82 -2.78
N LYS A 85 14.74 -8.75 -3.96
CA LYS A 85 14.58 -7.51 -4.72
C LYS A 85 13.18 -6.93 -4.57
N ILE A 86 13.10 -5.61 -4.74
CA ILE A 86 11.83 -4.90 -4.77
C ILE A 86 11.25 -5.05 -6.18
N ASP A 87 10.16 -5.81 -6.30
CA ASP A 87 9.42 -5.97 -7.56
C ASP A 87 8.32 -4.92 -7.69
N VAL A 88 7.57 -4.71 -6.61
CA VAL A 88 6.33 -3.93 -6.60
C VAL A 88 6.35 -2.93 -5.46
N GLY A 89 5.95 -1.70 -5.75
CA GLY A 89 5.71 -0.66 -4.75
C GLY A 89 4.22 -0.30 -4.65
N ILE A 90 3.90 0.61 -3.74
CA ILE A 90 2.58 1.25 -3.63
C ILE A 90 2.04 1.69 -5.01
N GLY A 91 0.75 1.46 -5.25
CA GLY A 91 0.10 1.66 -6.54
C GLY A 91 0.26 0.50 -7.52
N GLY A 92 1.13 -0.47 -7.22
CA GLY A 92 1.33 -1.67 -8.02
C GLY A 92 0.39 -2.82 -7.67
N ILE A 93 0.57 -3.94 -8.39
CA ILE A 93 -0.26 -5.14 -8.29
C ILE A 93 0.62 -6.34 -8.00
N VAL A 94 0.16 -7.21 -7.10
CA VAL A 94 0.73 -8.52 -6.80
C VAL A 94 -0.26 -9.63 -7.17
N PRO A 95 0.23 -10.81 -7.62
CA PRO A 95 -0.64 -11.91 -8.02
C PRO A 95 -1.38 -12.54 -6.83
N LEU A 96 -2.47 -13.24 -7.13
CA LEU A 96 -3.13 -14.13 -6.16
C LEU A 96 -2.39 -15.48 -6.09
N ASP A 97 -2.62 -16.20 -4.99
CA ASP A 97 -2.18 -17.58 -4.78
C ASP A 97 -0.65 -17.80 -4.84
N LEU A 98 0.12 -16.73 -4.65
CA LEU A 98 1.57 -16.75 -4.50
C LEU A 98 1.97 -16.24 -3.11
N ASP A 99 2.98 -16.86 -2.51
CA ASP A 99 3.59 -16.36 -1.27
C ASP A 99 4.40 -15.10 -1.59
N ILE A 100 3.96 -13.96 -1.06
CA ILE A 100 4.55 -12.65 -1.34
C ILE A 100 5.19 -12.11 -0.07
N ARG A 101 6.45 -11.69 -0.17
CA ARG A 101 7.16 -11.05 0.93
C ARG A 101 6.95 -9.54 0.86
N PHE A 102 6.27 -8.99 1.85
CA PHE A 102 6.05 -7.56 1.99
C PHE A 102 7.07 -6.93 2.93
N ILE A 103 7.46 -5.70 2.60
CA ILE A 103 8.45 -4.92 3.35
C ILE A 103 7.84 -3.55 3.64
N ALA A 104 7.64 -3.27 4.92
CA ALA A 104 7.21 -1.97 5.44
C ALA A 104 8.40 -1.27 6.08
N VAL A 105 8.79 -0.10 5.56
CA VAL A 105 9.79 0.78 6.16
C VAL A 105 9.09 2.02 6.68
N VAL A 106 9.29 2.31 7.95
CA VAL A 106 8.71 3.46 8.64
C VAL A 106 9.84 4.31 9.19
N LYS A 107 9.81 5.62 8.88
CA LYS A 107 10.73 6.59 9.47
C LYS A 107 9.99 7.59 10.36
N ARG A 108 10.65 8.10 11.40
CA ARG A 108 10.17 9.19 12.30
C ARG A 108 8.84 8.88 12.98
N ALA A 109 8.72 7.69 13.56
CA ALA A 109 7.48 7.22 14.16
C ALA A 109 7.66 6.39 15.43
N LYS A 110 8.82 6.49 16.10
CA LYS A 110 9.08 5.76 17.34
C LYS A 110 7.95 5.95 18.36
N GLY A 111 7.54 4.85 19.00
CA GLY A 111 6.47 4.81 19.99
C GLY A 111 5.05 4.80 19.42
N LYS A 112 4.87 4.97 18.11
CA LYS A 112 3.56 4.81 17.43
C LYS A 112 3.34 3.36 17.02
N LYS A 113 2.15 3.07 16.50
CA LYS A 113 1.77 1.74 16.03
C LYS A 113 1.68 1.69 14.51
N LEU A 114 2.40 0.77 13.89
CA LEU A 114 2.24 0.39 12.49
C LEU A 114 1.09 -0.61 12.39
N GLU A 115 0.17 -0.38 11.47
CA GLU A 115 -0.85 -1.34 11.07
C GLU A 115 -0.72 -1.65 9.58
N VAL A 116 -0.67 -2.95 9.26
CA VAL A 116 -0.84 -3.46 7.90
C VAL A 116 -2.30 -3.85 7.75
N LEU A 117 -2.96 -3.25 6.78
CA LEU A 117 -4.37 -3.48 6.48
C LEU A 117 -4.49 -4.33 5.22
N PHE A 118 -5.43 -5.26 5.21
CA PHE A 118 -5.94 -5.88 3.99
C PHE A 118 -7.45 -5.62 3.90
N ASN A 119 -7.89 -4.94 2.84
CA ASN A 119 -9.28 -4.48 2.68
C ASN A 119 -9.82 -3.72 3.91
N GLY A 120 -8.98 -2.84 4.48
CA GLY A 120 -9.33 -2.02 5.62
C GLY A 120 -9.29 -2.70 6.99
N LEU A 121 -9.01 -4.01 7.03
CA LEU A 121 -8.89 -4.77 8.27
C LEU A 121 -7.42 -4.94 8.65
N PRO A 122 -7.01 -4.65 9.91
CA PRO A 122 -5.64 -4.87 10.34
C PRO A 122 -5.33 -6.37 10.42
N ILE A 123 -4.42 -6.81 9.56
CA ILE A 123 -3.87 -8.17 9.56
C ILE A 123 -2.59 -8.26 10.40
N VAL A 124 -1.90 -7.12 10.57
CA VAL A 124 -0.73 -7.00 11.45
C VAL A 124 -0.79 -5.66 12.19
N ALA A 125 -0.41 -5.68 13.47
CA ALA A 125 -0.14 -4.50 14.27
C ALA A 125 1.18 -4.65 15.02
N LYS A 126 2.07 -3.66 14.93
CA LYS A 126 3.38 -3.63 15.61
C LYS A 126 3.66 -2.26 16.21
N ILE A 127 4.26 -2.25 17.39
CA ILE A 127 4.83 -1.03 17.95
C ILE A 127 6.12 -0.70 17.20
N ILE A 128 6.30 0.57 16.88
CA ILE A 128 7.47 1.07 16.17
C ILE A 128 8.53 1.42 17.22
N GLU A 129 9.59 0.61 17.30
CA GLU A 129 10.59 0.67 18.39
C GLU A 129 11.71 1.68 18.13
N SER A 130 11.91 2.06 16.86
CA SER A 130 12.96 2.99 16.39
C SER A 130 12.41 3.98 15.36
N ASP A 131 13.13 5.08 15.13
CA ASP A 131 12.78 6.06 14.08
C ASP A 131 13.21 5.63 12.67
N ASP A 132 13.93 4.52 12.55
CA ASP A 132 14.12 3.80 11.30
C ASP A 132 13.75 2.33 11.57
N PHE A 133 12.50 2.00 11.26
CA PHE A 133 11.89 0.71 11.60
C PHE A 133 11.52 -0.03 10.33
N THR A 134 11.99 -1.27 10.21
CA THR A 134 11.66 -2.14 9.08
C THR A 134 10.93 -3.37 9.60
N PHE A 135 9.77 -3.64 9.02
CA PHE A 135 8.98 -4.83 9.29
C PHE A 135 8.78 -5.63 8.00
N ARG A 136 9.00 -6.94 8.07
CA ARG A 136 8.79 -7.87 6.96
C ARG A 136 7.74 -8.89 7.37
N PHE A 137 6.84 -9.22 6.44
CA PHE A 137 5.88 -10.31 6.61
C PHE A 137 5.62 -10.98 5.27
N THR A 138 5.21 -12.24 5.31
CA THR A 138 4.76 -12.97 4.13
C THR A 138 3.26 -13.13 4.22
N ASP A 139 2.57 -12.96 3.10
CA ASP A 139 1.16 -13.29 2.98
C ASP A 139 0.87 -13.89 1.60
N LYS A 140 -0.18 -14.70 1.54
CA LYS A 140 -0.65 -15.37 0.32
C LYS A 140 -2.09 -14.94 0.04
N PRO A 141 -2.31 -13.87 -0.73
CA PRO A 141 -3.65 -13.40 -1.03
C PRO A 141 -4.39 -14.43 -1.89
N THR A 142 -5.46 -15.01 -1.37
CA THR A 142 -6.35 -15.94 -2.09
C THR A 142 -7.56 -15.26 -2.72
N ARG A 143 -7.67 -13.93 -2.56
CA ARG A 143 -8.76 -13.12 -3.10
C ARG A 143 -8.29 -11.74 -3.47
N SER A 144 -9.01 -11.11 -4.40
CA SER A 144 -8.72 -9.73 -4.77
C SER A 144 -8.90 -8.78 -3.59
N GLY A 145 -8.02 -7.80 -3.50
CA GLY A 145 -8.04 -6.83 -2.42
C GLY A 145 -6.88 -5.86 -2.48
N ALA A 146 -6.65 -5.20 -1.36
CA ALA A 146 -5.68 -4.13 -1.27
C ALA A 146 -4.98 -4.12 0.09
N TYR A 147 -3.65 -4.17 0.04
CA TYR A 147 -2.76 -4.01 1.17
C TYR A 147 -2.40 -2.54 1.36
N ARG A 148 -2.43 -2.07 2.61
CA ARG A 148 -2.13 -0.68 2.93
C ARG A 148 -1.41 -0.57 4.26
N LEU A 149 -0.53 0.41 4.40
CA LEU A 149 0.06 0.76 5.70
C LEU A 149 -0.64 1.97 6.28
N ARG A 150 -0.76 2.00 7.61
CA ARG A 150 -0.98 3.24 8.36
C ARG A 150 -0.19 3.25 9.66
N VAL A 151 0.17 4.45 10.09
CA VAL A 151 0.74 4.72 11.41
C VAL A 151 -0.31 5.43 12.23
N VAL A 152 -0.62 4.86 13.38
CA VAL A 152 -1.62 5.38 14.31
C VAL A 152 -1.00 5.60 15.69
N GLY A 153 -1.59 6.51 16.44
CA GLY A 153 -1.17 6.82 17.81
C GLY A 153 -2.22 7.64 18.54
N PRO A 154 -1.94 8.01 19.80
CA PRO A 154 -2.80 8.95 20.52
C PRO A 154 -2.84 10.30 19.79
N PRO A 155 -3.94 11.06 19.92
CA PRO A 155 -4.09 12.36 19.29
C PRO A 155 -3.04 13.36 19.79
N THR A 156 -2.57 14.21 18.88
CA THR A 156 -1.52 15.22 19.18
C THR A 156 -2.08 16.46 19.87
N SER A 157 -3.38 16.73 19.72
CA SER A 157 -4.08 17.87 20.34
C SER A 157 -5.16 17.37 21.30
N PRO A 158 -5.24 17.91 22.53
CA PRO A 158 -6.32 17.58 23.46
C PRO A 158 -7.70 18.10 23.01
N GLN A 159 -7.75 19.03 22.04
CA GLN A 159 -8.97 19.48 21.37
C GLN A 159 -9.35 18.58 20.18
N GLY A 160 -8.50 17.63 19.82
CA GLY A 160 -8.79 16.64 18.79
C GLY A 160 -9.93 15.72 19.22
N PHE A 161 -10.83 15.42 18.29
CA PHE A 161 -11.86 14.43 18.54
C PHE A 161 -11.24 13.03 18.57
N GLY A 162 -11.53 12.24 19.59
CA GLY A 162 -11.29 10.80 19.60
C GLY A 162 -9.92 10.29 20.04
N ASP A 163 -9.85 8.96 20.21
CA ASP A 163 -8.77 8.30 20.98
C ASP A 163 -7.58 7.85 20.11
N ILE A 164 -7.76 7.90 18.79
CA ILE A 164 -6.77 7.46 17.80
C ILE A 164 -6.68 8.48 16.67
N GLU A 165 -5.45 8.84 16.33
CA GLU A 165 -5.11 9.70 15.19
C GLU A 165 -4.28 8.91 14.16
N VAL A 166 -4.50 9.18 12.87
CA VAL A 166 -3.71 8.61 11.78
C VAL A 166 -2.61 9.61 11.39
N PHE A 167 -1.36 9.26 11.66
CA PHE A 167 -0.20 10.12 11.41
C PHE A 167 0.36 9.97 10.00
N ALA A 168 0.21 8.79 9.40
CA ALA A 168 0.60 8.55 8.02
C ALA A 168 -0.16 7.36 7.45
N MET A 169 -0.33 7.32 6.13
CA MET A 169 -0.81 6.14 5.43
C MET A 169 -0.32 6.09 3.98
N THR A 170 -0.19 4.89 3.44
CA THR A 170 0.14 4.71 2.02
C THR A 170 -1.11 4.61 1.15
N SER A 171 -0.95 4.84 -0.14
CA SER A 171 -1.81 4.23 -1.15
C SER A 171 -1.60 2.70 -1.20
N PRO A 172 -2.52 1.92 -1.81
CA PRO A 172 -2.49 0.48 -1.67
C PRO A 172 -1.52 -0.24 -2.62
N ILE A 173 -1.10 -1.44 -2.25
CA ILE A 173 -0.64 -2.47 -3.20
C ILE A 173 -1.83 -3.41 -3.41
N TYR A 174 -2.22 -3.64 -4.67
CA TYR A 174 -3.42 -4.42 -4.97
C TYR A 174 -3.08 -5.89 -5.18
N ALA A 175 -3.84 -6.80 -4.58
CA ALA A 175 -3.79 -8.22 -4.88
C ALA A 175 -4.88 -8.53 -5.91
N GLN A 176 -4.50 -8.94 -7.13
CA GLN A 176 -5.46 -9.21 -8.22
C GLN A 176 -4.91 -10.28 -9.17
N ASN A 177 -5.80 -10.98 -9.87
CA ASN A 177 -5.39 -11.80 -11.00
C ASN A 177 -4.80 -10.88 -12.08
N ILE A 178 -3.61 -11.22 -12.58
CA ILE A 178 -2.93 -10.41 -13.60
C ILE A 178 -3.63 -10.63 -14.93
N THR A 179 -4.58 -9.76 -15.26
CA THR A 179 -5.26 -9.78 -16.57
C THR A 179 -4.47 -8.97 -17.62
N LYS A 180 -4.81 -9.14 -18.90
CA LYS A 180 -4.19 -8.36 -19.98
C LYS A 180 -4.39 -6.85 -19.78
N GLU A 181 -5.54 -6.43 -19.26
CA GLU A 181 -5.88 -5.03 -18.99
C GLU A 181 -5.02 -4.43 -17.87
N ILE A 182 -4.62 -5.25 -16.90
CA ILE A 182 -3.69 -4.88 -15.83
C ILE A 182 -2.25 -4.73 -16.37
N LEU A 183 -1.83 -5.61 -17.27
CA LEU A 183 -0.53 -5.52 -17.96
C LEU A 183 -0.38 -4.21 -18.74
N TRP A 184 -1.45 -3.74 -19.39
CA TRP A 184 -1.46 -2.44 -20.09
C TRP A 184 -1.22 -1.23 -19.16
N ARG A 185 -1.57 -1.33 -17.87
CA ARG A 185 -1.35 -0.26 -16.87
C ARG A 185 0.04 -0.30 -16.24
N LEU A 186 0.79 -1.38 -16.42
CA LEU A 186 2.15 -1.57 -15.93
C LEU A 186 3.10 -1.76 -17.13
N PRO A 187 3.46 -0.68 -17.84
CA PRO A 187 4.15 -0.77 -19.14
C PRO A 187 5.55 -1.43 -19.10
N LYS A 188 6.11 -1.68 -17.91
CA LYS A 188 7.39 -2.38 -17.71
C LYS A 188 7.24 -3.77 -17.07
N PHE A 189 6.03 -4.27 -16.86
CA PHE A 189 5.82 -5.61 -16.32
C PHE A 189 6.10 -6.64 -17.40
N ASP A 190 7.10 -7.49 -17.17
CA ASP A 190 7.43 -8.61 -18.04
C ASP A 190 6.76 -9.88 -17.50
N PRO A 191 5.63 -10.32 -18.07
CA PRO A 191 4.97 -11.54 -17.63
C PRO A 191 5.88 -12.78 -17.79
N LYS A 192 6.86 -12.78 -18.69
CA LYS A 192 7.77 -13.94 -18.81
C LYS A 192 8.69 -14.11 -17.60
N LYS A 193 8.86 -13.08 -16.77
CA LYS A 193 9.67 -13.12 -15.54
C LYS A 193 8.86 -13.39 -14.27
N ALA A 194 7.55 -13.15 -14.31
CA ALA A 194 6.67 -13.28 -13.15
C ALA A 194 5.87 -14.59 -13.12
N TRP A 195 5.74 -15.28 -14.26
CA TRP A 195 4.99 -16.51 -14.35
C TRP A 195 5.94 -17.70 -14.20
N ILE A 196 5.78 -18.46 -13.11
CA ILE A 196 6.24 -19.85 -13.09
C ILE A 196 5.32 -20.57 -14.08
N GLU A 197 5.87 -21.00 -15.21
CA GLU A 197 5.18 -21.88 -16.15
C GLU A 197 4.77 -23.14 -15.36
N ILE A 198 3.51 -23.22 -14.96
CA ILE A 198 2.94 -24.50 -14.53
C ILE A 198 2.94 -25.32 -15.81
N LYS A 199 3.96 -26.17 -15.96
CA LYS A 199 3.99 -27.16 -17.03
C LYS A 199 2.64 -27.88 -16.96
N PRO A 200 1.89 -27.98 -18.07
CA PRO A 200 0.72 -28.83 -18.08
C PRO A 200 1.18 -30.20 -17.58
N SER A 201 0.52 -30.70 -16.54
CA SER A 201 0.73 -32.08 -16.10
C SER A 201 0.61 -32.95 -17.34
N GLU A 202 1.58 -33.82 -17.56
CA GLU A 202 1.48 -34.87 -18.57
C GLU A 202 0.26 -35.73 -18.23
N GLU A 203 -0.92 -35.33 -18.73
CA GLU A 203 -2.08 -36.18 -18.82
C GLU A 203 -1.68 -37.30 -19.77
N LYS A 204 -1.15 -38.38 -19.20
CA LYS A 204 -1.11 -39.66 -19.89
C LYS A 204 -2.55 -40.01 -20.21
N GLU A 205 -2.90 -39.94 -21.49
CA GLU A 205 -4.13 -40.55 -22.00
C GLU A 205 -4.20 -41.99 -21.49
N VAL A 206 -5.09 -42.23 -20.54
CA VAL A 206 -5.42 -43.58 -20.10
C VAL A 206 -6.27 -44.16 -21.21
N GLN A 207 -5.65 -44.98 -22.07
CA GLN A 207 -6.38 -45.79 -23.03
C GLN A 207 -7.26 -46.78 -22.26
N LEU A 208 -8.57 -46.63 -22.42
CA LEU A 208 -9.54 -47.60 -21.91
C LEU A 208 -9.51 -48.84 -22.82
N PRO A 209 -9.41 -50.07 -22.27
CA PRO A 209 -9.44 -51.28 -23.06
C PRO A 209 -10.82 -51.48 -23.69
N GLU A 210 -10.84 -51.76 -25.00
CA GLU A 210 -12.04 -52.14 -25.74
C GLU A 210 -12.55 -53.51 -25.24
N ASN A 211 -13.82 -53.56 -24.84
CA ASN A 211 -14.60 -54.78 -24.65
C ASN A 211 -15.89 -54.68 -25.48
#